data_AF-A0A2R7J6X8-F1
#
_entry.id   AF-A0A2R7J6X8-F1
#
_cell.length_a   1.000
_cell.length_b   1.000
_cell.length_c   1.000
_cell.angle_alpha   90.00
_cell.angle_beta   90.00
_cell.angle_gamma   90.00
#
_symmetry.space_group_name_H-M   'P 1'
#
loop_
_entity.id
_entity.type
_entity.pdbx_description
1 polymer ?
#
loop_
_entity_poly.entity_id
_entity_poly.type
_entity_poly.pdbx_seq_one_letter_code
_entity_poly.pdbx_strand_id
1 'polypeptide(L)' 'MFYRDRARQAESDASTATLDNVRSRFLRAAKAWDEMATRAEKTAERRSVNEEAKHLAEMDASED' A
#
# COMPACT_ATOMS: atom_id res chain seq x y z
N MET A 1 0.77 3.68 7.47
CA MET A 1 1.56 3.31 6.27
C MET A 1 1.59 4.55 5.40
N PHE A 2 2.77 5.06 5.05
CA PHE A 2 2.92 6.36 4.38
C PHE A 2 1.93 6.59 3.23
N TYR A 3 1.76 5.62 2.32
CA TYR A 3 0.83 5.75 1.20
C TYR A 3 -0.65 5.80 1.63
N ARG A 4 -1.07 5.03 2.64
CA ARG A 4 -2.43 5.13 3.22
C ARG A 4 -2.65 6.49 3.90
N ASP A 5 -1.62 7.04 4.55
CA ASP A 5 -1.71 8.35 5.19
C ASP A 5 -1.87 9.47 4.14
N ARG A 6 -1.17 9.36 3.01
CA ARG A 6 -1.32 10.26 1.85
C ARG A 6 -2.69 10.14 1.18
N ALA A 7 -3.24 8.93 1.07
CA ALA A 7 -4.58 8.72 0.52
C ALA A 7 -5.64 9.43 1.39
N ARG A 8 -5.61 9.20 2.71
CA ARG A 8 -6.52 9.85 3.68
C ARG A 8 -6.39 11.36 3.70
N GLN A 9 -5.17 11.89 3.61
CA GLN A 9 -4.97 13.34 3.53
C GLN A 9 -5.63 13.91 2.27
N ALA A 10 -5.43 13.28 1.11
CA ALA A 10 -6.05 13.73 -0.13
C ALA A 10 -7.59 13.64 -0.10
N GLU A 11 -8.17 12.63 0.57
CA GLU A 11 -9.62 12.56 0.81
C GLU A 11 -10.11 13.71 1.70
N SER A 12 -9.36 14.03 2.76
CA SER A 12 -9.65 15.16 3.63
C SER A 12 -9.60 16.48 2.85
N ASP A 13 -8.56 16.69 2.05
CA ASP A 13 -8.41 17.88 1.21
C ASP A 13 -9.58 17.99 0.20
N ALA A 14 -9.99 16.87 -0.42
CA ALA A 14 -11.15 16.82 -1.32
C ALA A 14 -12.46 17.23 -0.62
N SER A 15 -12.64 16.85 0.64
CA SER A 15 -13.85 17.19 1.42
C SER A 15 -13.95 18.69 1.73
N THR A 16 -12.81 19.37 1.85
CA THR A 16 -12.74 20.82 2.10
C THR A 16 -12.72 21.66 0.82
N ALA A 17 -12.51 21.04 -0.34
CA ALA A 17 -12.43 21.74 -1.61
C ALA A 17 -13.79 22.32 -2.03
N THR A 18 -13.81 23.63 -2.27
CA THR A 18 -14.98 24.40 -2.70
C THR A 18 -15.21 24.36 -4.21
N LEU A 19 -14.17 24.07 -4.99
CA LEU A 19 -14.23 23.96 -6.45
C LEU A 19 -14.19 22.49 -6.88
N ASP A 20 -15.07 22.10 -7.80
CA ASP A 20 -15.19 20.72 -8.27
C ASP A 20 -13.93 20.22 -8.99
N ASN A 21 -13.24 21.09 -9.73
CA ASN A 21 -12.00 20.74 -10.42
C ASN A 21 -10.87 20.43 -9.41
N VAL A 22 -10.81 21.17 -8.30
CA VAL A 22 -9.87 20.95 -7.20
C VAL A 22 -10.22 19.67 -6.46
N ARG A 23 -11.49 19.48 -6.09
CA ARG A 23 -11.98 18.23 -5.47
C ARG A 23 -11.62 17.02 -6.32
N SER A 24 -11.90 17.07 -7.62
CA SER A 24 -11.60 15.99 -8.56
C SER A 24 -10.10 15.69 -8.66
N ARG A 25 -9.23 16.70 -8.55
CA ARG A 25 -7.78 16.48 -8.52
C ARG A 25 -7.36 15.76 -7.24
N PHE A 26 -7.89 16.15 -6.09
CA PHE A 26 -7.60 15.48 -4.81
C PHE A 26 -8.11 14.05 -4.79
N LEU A 27 -9.32 13.77 -5.29
CA LEU A 27 -9.84 12.40 -5.38
C LEU A 27 -8.99 11.50 -6.28
N ARG A 28 -8.48 12.03 -7.41
CA ARG A 28 -7.52 11.28 -8.25
C ARG A 28 -6.21 11.01 -7.52
N ALA A 29 -5.72 11.97 -6.73
CA ALA A 29 -4.52 11.78 -5.91
C ALA A 29 -4.75 10.72 -4.83
N ALA A 30 -5.89 10.77 -4.12
CA ALA A 30 -6.27 9.78 -3.13
C ALA A 30 -6.26 8.37 -3.72
N LYS A 31 -6.91 8.18 -4.87
CA LYS A 31 -6.90 6.90 -5.60
C LYS A 31 -5.49 6.43 -5.95
N ALA A 32 -4.63 7.30 -6.47
CA ALA A 32 -3.25 6.94 -6.82
C ALA A 32 -2.42 6.52 -5.60
N TRP A 33 -2.60 7.21 -4.47
CA TRP A 33 -1.97 6.83 -3.20
C TRP A 33 -2.47 5.49 -2.67
N ASP A 34 -3.77 5.23 -2.79
CA ASP A 34 -4.38 3.99 -2.35
C ASP A 34 -3.91 2.78 -3.17
N GLU A 35 -3.79 2.95 -4.49
CA GLU A 35 -3.20 1.94 -5.38
C GLU A 35 -1.74 1.64 -5.01
N MET A 36 -0.95 2.66 -4.66
CA MET A 36 0.43 2.46 -4.18
C MET A 36 0.48 1.74 -2.84
N ALA A 37 -0.43 2.06 -1.91
CA ALA A 37 -0.53 1.35 -0.64
C ALA A 37 -0.82 -0.13 -0.86
N THR A 38 -1.82 -0.44 -1.70
CA THR A 38 -2.19 -1.82 -2.05
C THR A 38 -1.02 -2.58 -2.68
N ARG A 39 -0.26 -1.93 -3.58
CA ARG A 39 0.95 -2.54 -4.17
C ARG A 39 2.01 -2.83 -3.11
N ALA A 40 2.29 -1.87 -2.23
CA ALA A 40 3.28 -2.02 -1.17
C ALA A 40 2.90 -3.14 -0.18
N GLU A 41 1.63 -3.23 0.20
CA GLU A 41 1.08 -4.28 1.06
C GLU A 41 1.27 -5.66 0.44
N LYS A 42 0.90 -5.83 -0.84
CA LYS A 42 1.11 -7.09 -1.58
C LYS A 42 2.57 -7.48 -1.70
N THR A 43 3.47 -6.52 -1.92
CA THR A 43 4.91 -6.78 -1.96
C THR A 43 5.44 -7.23 -0.59
N ALA A 44 4.98 -6.61 0.49
CA ALA A 44 5.37 -6.98 1.85
C ALA A 44 4.87 -8.40 2.19
N GLU A 45 3.62 -8.71 1.86
CA GLU A 45 3.02 -10.04 2.03
C GLU A 45 3.82 -11.10 1.25
N ARG A 46 4.09 -10.85 -0.05
CA ARG A 46 4.89 -11.77 -0.87
C ARG A 46 6.28 -12.01 -0.29
N ARG A 47 6.91 -10.96 0.26
CA ARG A 47 8.21 -11.09 0.91
C ARG A 47 8.11 -12.00 2.13
N SER A 48 7.12 -11.80 3.01
CA SER A 48 6.91 -12.67 4.19
C SER A 48 6.80 -14.14 3.79
N VAL A 49 5.92 -14.44 2.82
CA VAL A 49 5.71 -15.81 2.32
C VAL A 49 6.99 -16.41 1.76
N ASN A 50 7.79 -15.63 1.02
CA ASN A 50 9.03 -16.12 0.44
C ASN A 50 10.11 -16.38 1.51
N GLU A 51 10.23 -15.51 2.52
CA GLU A 51 11.18 -15.71 3.63
C GLU A 51 10.77 -16.92 4.49
N GLU A 52 9.48 -17.11 4.76
CA GLU A 52 8.95 -18.28 5.46
C GLU A 52 9.24 -19.57 4.68
N ALA A 53 8.97 -19.59 3.38
CA ALA A 53 9.26 -20.74 2.52
C ALA A 53 10.77 -21.06 2.47
N LYS A 54 11.61 -20.02 2.43
CA LYS A 54 13.07 -20.17 2.46
C LYS A 54 13.54 -20.75 3.80
N HIS A 55 13.03 -20.24 4.92
CA HIS A 55 13.37 -20.75 6.25
C HIS A 55 12.96 -22.22 6.42
N LEU A 56 11.76 -22.60 5.95
CA LEU A 56 11.31 -24.00 5.95
C LEU A 56 12.24 -24.89 5.12
N ALA A 57 12.62 -24.46 3.91
CA ALA A 57 13.55 -25.22 3.07
C ALA A 57 14.95 -25.35 3.69
N GLU A 58 15.43 -24.32 4.41
CA GLU A 58 16.71 -24.36 5.13
C GLU A 58 16.66 -25.31 6.33
N MET A 59 15.52 -25.37 7.04
CA MET A 59 15.31 -26.33 8.14
C MET A 59 15.30 -27.78 7.61
N ASP A 60 14.49 -28.06 6.58
CA ASP A 60 14.41 -29.40 5.97
C ASP A 60 15.79 -29.88 5.50
N ALA A 61 16.58 -29.01 4.85
CA ALA A 61 17.93 -29.34 4.38
C ALA A 61 18.98 -29.51 5.50
N SER A 62 18.66 -29.12 6.74
CA SER A 62 19.53 -29.29 7.90
C SER A 62 19.19 -30.53 8.75
N GLU A 63 18.03 -31.13 8.51
CA GLU A 63 17.56 -32.37 9.17
C GLU A 63 17.96 -33.64 8.39
N ASP A 64 18.29 -33.53 7.10
CA ASP A 64 18.90 -34.58 6.24
C ASP A 64 20.44 -34.66 6.38
#